data_AF-A0R7S2-F1
#
_entry.id   AF-A0R7S2-F1
#
_cell.length_a   1.000
_cell.length_b   1.000
_cell.length_c   1.000
_cell.angle_alpha   90.00
_cell.angle_beta   90.00
_cell.angle_gamma   90.00
#
_symmetry.space_group_name_H-M   'P 1'
#
loop_
_entity.id
_entity.type
_entity.pdbx_description
1 polymer ?
#
loop_
_entity_poly.entity_id
_entity_poly.type
_entity_poly.pdbx_seq_one_letter_code
_entity_poly.pdbx_strand_id
1 'polypeptide(L)'
;MRHMAADFGIKGRTEEARQKYCDLIFEAYKSGLSIMEIARVTGSTKADYFYTVLRREGIFPPMSRGRSRKNNLPEQVADVFITKQFSFYMWCHVWGFDPVVVTDALQASAPPPGDEMADQIHRAFRRDFPDQYEKIFPISAITNQPIIRLKTGLLQPETKQVVSIAWSNTGQHFVASIYGEDDVEGIGRTRGEALKDMERVWWIHKGIIRLSDAIDRIMSDT
;
A
#
# COMPACT_ATOMS: atom_id res chain seq x y z
N MET A 1 -36.80 1.63 20.22
CA MET A 1 -36.22 2.36 19.07
C MET A 1 -35.72 1.33 18.08
N ARG A 2 -36.36 1.23 16.91
CA ARG A 2 -35.88 0.35 15.83
C ARG A 2 -34.70 1.07 15.15
N HIS A 3 -33.50 0.50 15.24
CA HIS A 3 -32.43 0.89 14.33
C HIS A 3 -32.91 0.60 12.91
N MET A 4 -33.11 1.65 12.12
CA MET A 4 -33.23 1.52 10.68
C MET A 4 -31.88 1.05 10.16
N ALA A 5 -31.72 -0.26 10.00
CA ALA A 5 -30.67 -0.80 9.14
C ALA A 5 -30.95 -0.24 7.75
N ALA A 6 -30.13 0.70 7.30
CA ALA A 6 -30.20 1.19 5.94
C ALA A 6 -30.07 -0.02 5.00
N ASP A 7 -31.02 -0.14 4.09
CA ASP A 7 -31.12 -1.23 3.13
C ASP A 7 -30.06 -1.00 2.04
N PHE A 8 -28.82 -1.35 2.36
CA PHE A 8 -27.72 -1.24 1.43
C PHE A 8 -27.84 -2.35 0.39
N GLY A 9 -27.99 -1.96 -0.88
CA GLY A 9 -28.00 -2.91 -2.01
C GLY A 9 -26.71 -3.74 -2.06
N ILE A 10 -26.66 -4.73 -2.97
CA ILE A 10 -25.65 -5.81 -3.01
C ILE A 10 -24.18 -5.34 -3.19
N LYS A 11 -23.92 -4.03 -3.21
CA LYS A 11 -22.60 -3.42 -3.37
C LYS A 11 -22.28 -2.30 -2.38
N GLY A 12 -23.22 -1.89 -1.51
CA GLY A 12 -23.11 -0.65 -0.73
C GLY A 12 -21.94 -0.62 0.26
N ARG A 13 -21.85 -1.61 1.16
CA ARG A 13 -20.84 -1.61 2.24
C ARG A 13 -19.41 -1.84 1.73
N THR A 14 -19.23 -2.74 0.77
CA THR A 14 -17.91 -3.01 0.18
C THR A 14 -17.37 -1.80 -0.57
N GLU A 15 -18.23 -1.06 -1.26
CA GLU A 15 -17.84 0.16 -1.98
C GLU A 15 -17.54 1.31 -1.01
N GLU A 16 -18.35 1.49 0.04
CA GLU A 16 -18.10 2.49 1.10
C GLU A 16 -16.77 2.22 1.82
N ALA A 17 -16.52 0.98 2.24
CA ALA A 17 -15.26 0.59 2.85
C ALA A 17 -14.07 0.82 1.91
N ARG A 18 -14.24 0.49 0.62
CA ARG A 18 -13.22 0.74 -0.41
C ARG A 18 -12.97 2.23 -0.60
N GLN A 19 -14.00 3.07 -0.61
CA GLN A 19 -13.85 4.52 -0.74
C GLN A 19 -13.08 5.08 0.45
N LYS A 20 -13.51 4.75 1.68
CA LYS A 20 -12.81 5.14 2.91
C LYS A 20 -11.33 4.72 2.89
N TYR A 21 -11.05 3.52 2.40
CA TYR A 21 -9.67 3.04 2.25
C TYR A 21 -8.87 3.84 1.22
N CYS A 22 -9.47 4.23 0.09
CA CYS A 22 -8.83 5.10 -0.89
C CYS A 22 -8.54 6.50 -0.32
N ASP A 23 -9.46 7.06 0.45
CA ASP A 23 -9.29 8.36 1.10
C ASP A 23 -8.11 8.33 2.10
N LEU A 24 -8.01 7.26 2.90
CA LEU A 24 -6.88 7.06 3.81
C LEU A 24 -5.54 6.83 3.11
N ILE A 25 -5.53 6.17 1.93
CA ILE A 25 -4.31 6.05 1.12
C ILE A 25 -3.81 7.43 0.70
N PHE A 26 -4.72 8.30 0.28
CA PHE A 26 -4.40 9.67 -0.12
C PHE A 26 -3.91 10.52 1.06
N GLU A 27 -4.58 10.42 2.21
CA GLU A 27 -4.19 11.11 3.44
C GLU A 27 -2.82 10.65 3.95
N ALA A 28 -2.57 9.33 3.96
CA ALA A 28 -1.28 8.75 4.31
C ALA A 28 -0.15 9.31 3.44
N TYR A 29 -0.38 9.39 2.12
CA TYR A 29 0.59 9.96 1.19
C TYR A 29 0.83 11.45 1.46
N LYS A 30 -0.24 12.24 1.68
CA LYS A 30 -0.14 13.66 2.03
C LYS A 30 0.57 13.92 3.35
N SER A 31 0.43 12.99 4.31
CA SER A 31 1.14 13.01 5.59
C SER A 31 2.61 12.64 5.45
N GLY A 32 3.06 12.33 4.23
CA GLY A 32 4.47 12.16 3.89
C GLY A 32 4.90 10.71 3.68
N LEU A 33 4.01 9.71 3.80
CA LEU A 33 4.36 8.31 3.52
C LEU A 33 4.59 8.09 2.02
N SER A 34 5.60 7.27 1.69
CA SER A 34 5.79 6.81 0.31
C SER A 34 4.80 5.70 -0.05
N ILE A 35 4.64 5.42 -1.34
CA ILE A 35 3.82 4.29 -1.83
C ILE A 35 4.30 2.96 -1.27
N MET A 36 5.61 2.75 -1.18
CA MET A 36 6.18 1.50 -0.69
C MET A 36 6.01 1.37 0.82
N GLU A 37 6.02 2.48 1.55
CA GLU A 37 5.65 2.50 2.95
C GLU A 37 4.17 2.15 3.12
N ILE A 38 3.25 2.79 2.41
CA ILE A 38 1.81 2.47 2.42
C ILE A 38 1.57 0.98 2.13
N ALA A 39 2.25 0.41 1.14
CA ALA A 39 2.17 -1.01 0.83
C ALA A 39 2.65 -1.89 2.00
N ARG A 40 3.75 -1.50 2.64
CA ARG A 40 4.30 -2.19 3.82
C ARG A 40 3.37 -2.09 5.03
N VAL A 41 2.81 -0.90 5.30
CA VAL A 41 1.85 -0.63 6.38
C VAL A 41 0.64 -1.55 6.24
N THR A 42 0.07 -1.59 5.04
CA THR A 42 -1.15 -2.35 4.74
C THR A 42 -0.89 -3.85 4.59
N GLY A 43 0.36 -4.26 4.41
CA GLY A 43 0.74 -5.64 4.12
C GLY A 43 0.43 -6.07 2.68
N SER A 44 0.21 -5.11 1.78
CA SER A 44 -0.06 -5.36 0.37
C SER A 44 1.23 -5.66 -0.40
N THR A 45 1.18 -6.64 -1.30
CA THR A 45 2.25 -6.92 -2.27
C THR A 45 2.09 -6.14 -3.58
N LYS A 46 0.98 -5.41 -3.73
CA LYS A 46 0.59 -4.72 -4.97
C LYS A 46 0.76 -3.21 -4.82
N ALA A 47 2.00 -2.75 -4.95
CA ALA A 47 2.32 -1.32 -4.82
C ALA A 47 1.71 -0.47 -5.97
N ASP A 48 1.53 -1.09 -7.14
CA ASP A 48 0.89 -0.51 -8.32
C ASP A 48 -0.57 -0.05 -8.09
N TYR A 49 -1.28 -0.75 -7.19
CA TYR A 49 -2.62 -0.34 -6.78
C TYR A 49 -2.62 1.05 -6.14
N PHE A 50 -1.73 1.31 -5.18
CA PHE A 50 -1.66 2.62 -4.50
C PHE A 50 -1.26 3.73 -5.46
N TYR A 51 -0.32 3.46 -6.36
CA TYR A 51 0.00 4.40 -7.44
C TYR A 51 -1.22 4.74 -8.29
N THR A 52 -2.02 3.74 -8.65
CA THR A 52 -3.23 3.94 -9.47
C THR A 52 -4.28 4.76 -8.72
N VAL A 53 -4.47 4.50 -7.42
CA VAL A 53 -5.36 5.30 -6.56
C VAL A 53 -4.90 6.75 -6.52
N LEU A 54 -3.64 7.01 -6.16
CA LEU A 54 -3.10 8.36 -6.05
C LEU A 54 -3.13 9.11 -7.39
N ARG A 55 -2.84 8.43 -8.49
CA ARG A 55 -2.93 9.00 -9.83
C ARG A 55 -4.38 9.38 -10.20
N ARG A 56 -5.37 8.56 -9.81
CA ARG A 56 -6.79 8.87 -10.04
C ARG A 56 -7.21 10.13 -9.27
N GLU A 57 -6.67 10.32 -8.07
CA GLU A 57 -6.85 11.53 -7.26
C GLU A 57 -6.00 12.72 -7.72
N GLY A 58 -5.30 12.60 -8.86
CA GLY A 58 -4.53 13.70 -9.47
C GLY A 58 -3.20 14.02 -8.78
N ILE A 59 -2.73 13.20 -7.85
CA ILE A 59 -1.43 13.41 -7.17
C ILE A 59 -0.26 13.34 -8.17
N PHE A 60 -0.33 12.38 -9.10
CA PHE A 60 0.70 12.19 -10.11
C PHE A 60 0.18 12.54 -11.50
N PRO A 61 0.96 13.29 -12.31
CA PRO A 61 0.58 13.54 -13.68
C PRO A 61 0.55 12.23 -14.50
N PRO A 62 -0.11 12.22 -15.67
CA PRO A 62 0.02 11.10 -16.58
C PRO A 62 1.48 10.89 -17.01
N MET A 63 2.00 9.67 -16.86
CA MET A 63 3.30 9.32 -17.43
C MET A 63 3.30 9.54 -18.94
N SER A 64 4.41 10.07 -19.47
CA SER A 64 4.62 10.23 -20.90
C SER A 64 4.49 8.88 -21.61
N ARG A 65 3.65 8.83 -22.65
CA ARG A 65 3.49 7.63 -23.48
C ARG A 65 4.71 7.48 -24.38
N GLY A 66 5.39 6.34 -24.28
CA GLY A 66 6.56 6.02 -25.10
C GLY A 66 7.02 4.59 -24.89
N ARG A 67 7.87 4.07 -25.78
CA ARG A 67 8.54 2.78 -25.53
C ARG A 67 9.37 2.90 -24.26
N SER A 68 9.20 1.96 -23.33
CA SER A 68 10.09 1.79 -22.20
C SER A 68 11.52 1.69 -22.72
N ARG A 69 12.38 2.63 -22.37
CA ARG A 69 13.80 2.52 -22.68
C ARG A 69 14.34 1.33 -21.91
N LYS A 70 15.29 0.57 -22.47
CA LYS A 70 16.04 -0.38 -21.65
C LYS A 70 16.79 0.45 -20.60
N ASN A 71 16.60 0.14 -19.32
CA ASN A 71 17.38 0.73 -18.24
C ASN A 71 18.62 -0.14 -18.03
N ASN A 72 19.77 0.48 -17.80
CA ASN A 72 21.01 -0.21 -17.49
C ASN A 72 21.21 -0.27 -15.97
N LEU A 73 20.14 -0.63 -15.24
CA LEU A 73 20.23 -0.78 -13.80
C LEU A 73 21.15 -1.96 -13.47
N PRO A 74 21.92 -1.86 -12.37
CA PRO A 74 22.58 -3.04 -11.80
C PRO A 74 21.53 -4.14 -11.54
N GLU A 75 21.89 -5.39 -11.85
CA GLU A 75 20.99 -6.54 -11.76
C GLU A 75 20.30 -6.64 -10.39
N GLN A 76 21.07 -6.49 -9.32
CA GLN A 76 20.56 -6.54 -7.95
C GLN A 76 19.52 -5.46 -7.65
N VAL A 77 19.64 -4.28 -8.27
CA VAL A 77 18.68 -3.17 -8.13
C VAL A 77 17.42 -3.46 -8.96
N ALA A 78 17.59 -3.96 -10.18
CA ALA A 78 16.47 -4.36 -11.03
C ALA A 78 15.62 -5.46 -10.37
N ASP A 79 16.26 -6.43 -9.72
CA ASP A 79 15.60 -7.53 -8.99
C ASP A 79 14.70 -7.04 -7.85
N VAL A 80 15.03 -5.90 -7.23
CA VAL A 80 14.16 -5.29 -6.20
C VAL A 80 12.80 -4.94 -6.79
N PHE A 81 12.79 -4.25 -7.93
CA PHE A 81 11.57 -3.81 -8.61
C PHE A 81 10.73 -5.00 -9.11
N ILE A 82 11.39 -6.05 -9.60
CA ILE A 82 10.73 -7.31 -10.00
C ILE A 82 10.07 -7.97 -8.78
N THR A 83 10.83 -8.17 -7.71
CA THR A 83 10.37 -8.83 -6.48
C THR A 83 9.22 -8.08 -5.82
N LYS A 84 9.28 -6.74 -5.83
CA LYS A 84 8.26 -5.86 -5.27
C LYS A 84 7.08 -5.60 -6.21
N GLN A 85 7.11 -6.17 -7.42
CA GLN A 85 6.09 -5.99 -8.47
C GLN A 85 5.76 -4.51 -8.71
N PHE A 86 6.78 -3.65 -8.68
CA PHE A 86 6.63 -2.22 -8.87
C PHE A 86 7.60 -1.73 -9.93
N SER A 87 7.11 -0.99 -10.92
CA SER A 87 7.94 -0.55 -12.04
C SER A 87 8.97 0.48 -11.60
N PHE A 88 10.23 0.28 -11.98
CA PHE A 88 11.29 1.28 -11.84
C PHE A 88 10.87 2.67 -12.34
N TYR A 89 10.21 2.72 -13.50
CA TYR A 89 9.76 3.99 -14.08
C TYR A 89 8.63 4.63 -13.28
N MET A 90 7.73 3.83 -12.69
CA MET A 90 6.72 4.35 -11.78
C MET A 90 7.36 4.88 -10.50
N TRP A 91 8.37 4.19 -9.98
CA TRP A 91 9.13 4.64 -8.82
C TRP A 91 9.84 5.97 -9.07
N CYS A 92 10.58 6.09 -10.17
CA CYS A 92 11.22 7.35 -10.55
C CYS A 92 10.18 8.47 -10.69
N HIS A 93 9.05 8.18 -11.33
CA HIS A 93 7.98 9.14 -11.53
C HIS A 93 7.35 9.62 -10.22
N VAL A 94 7.12 8.72 -9.26
CA VAL A 94 6.58 9.05 -7.93
C VAL A 94 7.51 9.95 -7.14
N TRP A 95 8.82 9.71 -7.23
CA TRP A 95 9.84 10.52 -6.58
C TRP A 95 10.25 11.77 -7.38
N GLY A 96 9.76 11.92 -8.61
CA GLY A 96 10.13 13.05 -9.48
C GLY A 96 11.55 12.97 -10.05
N PHE A 97 12.16 11.79 -10.08
CA PHE A 97 13.51 11.59 -10.59
C PHE A 97 13.53 11.28 -12.08
N ASP A 98 14.60 11.70 -12.76
CA ASP A 98 14.89 11.25 -14.11
C ASP A 98 15.45 9.80 -14.08
N PRO A 99 14.90 8.86 -14.86
CA PRO A 99 15.34 7.46 -14.85
C PRO A 99 16.81 7.24 -15.22
N VAL A 100 17.41 8.09 -16.05
CA VAL A 100 18.83 8.00 -16.42
C VAL A 100 19.69 8.41 -15.23
N VAL A 101 19.35 9.53 -14.59
CA VAL A 101 20.05 10.00 -13.37
C VAL A 101 19.98 8.97 -12.25
N VAL A 102 18.82 8.33 -12.04
CA VAL A 102 18.68 7.24 -11.05
C VAL A 102 19.53 6.05 -11.41
N THR A 103 19.58 5.67 -12.69
CA THR A 103 20.40 4.55 -13.14
C THR A 103 21.87 4.82 -12.84
N ASP A 104 22.37 6.01 -13.15
CA ASP A 104 23.77 6.39 -12.93
C ASP A 104 24.09 6.47 -11.42
N ALA A 105 23.20 7.06 -10.61
CA ALA A 105 23.40 7.16 -9.17
C ALA A 105 23.49 5.77 -8.49
N LEU A 106 22.57 4.86 -8.85
CA LEU A 106 22.50 3.53 -8.22
C LEU A 106 23.57 2.54 -8.74
N GLN A 107 24.42 2.93 -9.70
CA GLN A 107 25.61 2.14 -10.06
C GLN A 107 26.71 2.23 -9.01
N ALA A 108 26.79 3.35 -8.28
CA ALA A 108 27.81 3.54 -7.25
C ALA A 108 27.40 2.83 -5.95
N SER A 109 28.37 2.29 -5.22
CA SER A 109 28.12 1.64 -3.92
C SER A 109 27.67 2.61 -2.82
N ALA A 110 27.87 3.92 -3.04
CA ALA A 110 27.43 5.02 -2.19
C ALA A 110 27.36 6.31 -3.02
N PRO A 111 26.57 7.31 -2.58
CA PRO A 111 26.54 8.63 -3.22
C PRO A 111 27.95 9.26 -3.25
N PRO A 112 28.38 9.84 -4.38
CA PRO A 112 29.62 10.62 -4.42
C PRO A 112 29.57 11.79 -3.42
N PRO A 113 30.69 12.14 -2.75
CA PRO A 113 30.72 13.29 -1.85
C PRO A 113 30.33 14.58 -2.57
N GLY A 114 29.34 15.30 -2.04
CA GLY A 114 28.84 16.54 -2.62
C GLY A 114 27.79 16.39 -3.74
N ASP A 115 27.43 15.16 -4.12
CA ASP A 115 26.32 14.91 -5.05
C ASP A 115 24.99 14.78 -4.29
N GLU A 116 24.29 15.91 -4.15
CA GLU A 116 23.00 15.97 -3.45
C GLU A 116 21.91 15.13 -4.12
N MET A 117 21.93 15.01 -5.45
CA MET A 117 20.91 14.25 -6.19
C MET A 117 21.10 12.75 -5.98
N ALA A 118 22.34 12.26 -6.08
CA ALA A 118 22.65 10.87 -5.76
C ALA A 118 22.31 10.54 -4.30
N ASP A 119 22.61 11.43 -3.34
CA ASP A 119 22.25 11.24 -1.93
C ASP A 119 20.73 11.14 -1.73
N GLN A 120 19.95 12.01 -2.38
CA GLN A 120 18.48 11.95 -2.36
C GLN A 120 17.94 10.66 -2.95
N ILE A 121 18.48 10.20 -4.09
CA ILE A 121 18.08 8.96 -4.75
C ILE A 121 18.37 7.75 -3.85
N HIS A 122 19.56 7.69 -3.26
CA HIS A 122 19.91 6.61 -2.34
C HIS A 122 19.03 6.63 -1.08
N ARG A 123 18.71 7.80 -0.52
CA ARG A 123 17.77 7.91 0.63
C ARG A 123 16.37 7.44 0.28
N ALA A 124 15.85 7.86 -0.88
CA ALA A 124 14.54 7.42 -1.37
C ALA A 124 14.52 5.90 -1.59
N PHE A 125 15.56 5.35 -2.23
CA PHE A 125 15.67 3.91 -2.48
C PHE A 125 15.75 3.13 -1.16
N ARG A 126 16.52 3.62 -0.18
CA ARG A 126 16.58 3.04 1.15
C ARG A 126 15.25 3.08 1.89
N ARG A 127 14.55 4.21 1.83
CA ARG A 127 13.26 4.39 2.50
C ARG A 127 12.23 3.37 2.01
N ASP A 128 12.19 3.19 0.69
CA ASP A 128 11.23 2.29 0.04
C ASP A 128 11.62 0.81 0.14
N PHE A 129 12.91 0.51 0.11
CA PHE A 129 13.44 -0.85 0.08
C PHE A 129 14.58 -1.06 1.10
N PRO A 130 14.33 -0.87 2.41
CA PRO A 130 15.39 -0.81 3.41
C PRO A 130 16.21 -2.10 3.46
N ASP A 131 15.55 -3.25 3.56
CA ASP A 131 16.23 -4.55 3.67
C ASP A 131 17.03 -4.91 2.40
N GLN A 132 16.62 -4.40 1.23
CA GLN A 132 17.35 -4.60 -0.03
C GLN A 132 18.51 -3.61 -0.13
N TYR A 133 18.29 -2.35 0.25
CA TYR A 133 19.31 -1.32 0.24
C TYR A 133 20.51 -1.74 1.11
N GLU A 134 20.26 -2.22 2.33
CA GLU A 134 21.32 -2.66 3.24
C GLU A 134 22.17 -3.80 2.65
N LYS A 135 21.57 -4.67 1.83
CA LYS A 135 22.26 -5.78 1.16
C LYS A 135 23.05 -5.33 -0.06
N ILE A 136 22.50 -4.41 -0.85
CA ILE A 136 23.11 -3.94 -2.11
C ILE A 136 24.21 -2.91 -1.83
N PHE A 137 24.02 -2.05 -0.82
CA PHE A 137 24.88 -0.91 -0.49
C PHE A 137 25.39 -0.97 0.97
N PRO A 138 26.06 -2.04 1.40
CA PRO A 138 26.40 -2.27 2.82
C PRO A 138 27.36 -1.23 3.41
N ILE A 139 28.17 -0.57 2.57
CA ILE A 139 29.15 0.44 3.00
C ILE A 139 28.59 1.87 3.01
N SER A 140 27.35 2.07 2.56
CA SER A 140 26.74 3.40 2.51
C SER A 140 26.44 3.90 3.93
N ALA A 141 26.83 5.14 4.24
CA ALA A 141 26.50 5.76 5.53
C ALA A 141 24.98 5.92 5.75
N ILE A 142 24.19 5.94 4.66
CA ILE A 142 22.73 6.03 4.70
C ILE A 142 22.12 4.79 5.36
N THR A 143 22.76 3.63 5.25
CA THR A 143 22.36 2.35 5.86
C THR A 143 22.12 2.45 7.37
N ASN A 144 22.82 3.35 8.07
CA ASN A 144 22.75 3.49 9.53
C ASN A 144 21.68 4.47 10.03
N GLN A 145 20.93 5.11 9.14
CA GLN A 145 19.92 6.11 9.55
C GLN A 145 18.64 5.42 10.06
N PRO A 146 17.88 6.01 11.00
CA PRO A 146 16.61 5.43 11.42
C PRO A 146 15.65 5.28 10.22
N ILE A 147 14.91 4.17 10.18
CA ILE A 147 13.84 3.93 9.20
C ILE A 147 12.53 3.94 9.97
N ILE A 148 11.53 4.63 9.46
CA ILE A 148 10.17 4.54 9.98
C ILE A 148 9.68 3.11 9.73
N ARG A 149 9.68 2.29 10.79
CA ARG A 149 9.07 0.95 10.81
C ARG A 149 7.85 1.03 11.72
N LEU A 150 6.66 0.81 11.17
CA LEU A 150 5.47 0.67 12.01
C LEU A 150 5.63 -0.58 12.90
N LYS A 151 5.18 -0.46 14.16
CA LYS A 151 5.24 -1.55 15.12
C LYS A 151 4.46 -2.76 14.62
N THR A 152 5.05 -3.93 14.76
CA THR A 152 4.36 -5.21 14.62
C THR A 152 3.32 -5.36 15.74
N GLY A 153 2.17 -5.98 15.46
CA GLY A 153 1.14 -6.29 16.47
C GLY A 153 -0.07 -5.35 16.55
N LEU A 154 -0.26 -4.43 15.59
CA LEU A 154 -1.46 -3.57 15.50
C LEU A 154 -2.77 -4.33 15.31
N LEU A 155 -2.70 -5.45 14.60
CA LEU A 155 -3.81 -6.38 14.52
C LEU A 155 -3.52 -7.54 15.45
N GLN A 156 -4.55 -8.02 16.14
CA GLN A 156 -4.43 -9.26 16.90
C GLN A 156 -3.92 -10.38 15.97
N PRO A 157 -3.10 -11.32 16.48
CA PRO A 157 -2.70 -12.50 15.73
C PRO A 157 -3.93 -13.16 15.12
N GLU A 158 -3.79 -13.78 13.95
CA GLU A 158 -4.90 -14.46 13.27
C GLU A 158 -5.43 -15.59 14.18
N THR A 159 -6.44 -15.27 14.98
CA THR A 159 -7.20 -16.23 15.77
C THR A 159 -8.20 -16.90 14.84
N LYS A 160 -8.68 -18.08 15.23
CA LYS A 160 -9.73 -18.78 14.49
C LYS A 160 -10.98 -17.91 14.48
N GLN A 161 -11.24 -17.25 13.35
CA GLN A 161 -12.43 -16.43 13.17
C GLN A 161 -13.64 -17.33 12.96
N VAL A 162 -14.73 -17.03 13.66
CA VAL A 162 -16.03 -17.69 13.46
C VAL A 162 -16.81 -16.86 12.46
N VAL A 163 -17.21 -17.50 11.35
CA VAL A 163 -17.98 -16.85 10.29
C VAL A 163 -19.39 -17.42 10.28
N SER A 164 -20.39 -16.55 10.30
CA SER A 164 -21.79 -16.92 10.05
C SER A 164 -22.17 -16.66 8.61
N ILE A 165 -22.98 -17.55 8.02
CA ILE A 165 -23.55 -17.36 6.68
C ILE A 165 -25.04 -17.64 6.74
N ALA A 166 -25.85 -16.69 6.30
CA ALA A 166 -27.30 -16.80 6.27
C ALA A 166 -27.87 -16.34 4.93
N TRP A 167 -29.02 -16.89 4.54
CA TRP A 167 -29.79 -16.37 3.41
C TRP A 167 -30.66 -15.20 3.85
N SER A 168 -30.57 -14.06 3.16
CA SER A 168 -31.41 -12.89 3.36
C SER A 168 -32.58 -12.92 2.39
N ASN A 169 -33.79 -13.03 2.92
CA ASN A 169 -35.02 -12.98 2.12
C ASN A 169 -35.30 -11.58 1.56
N THR A 170 -34.88 -10.52 2.26
CA THR A 170 -35.09 -9.13 1.85
C THR A 170 -34.28 -8.80 0.59
N GLY A 171 -33.01 -9.20 0.56
CA GLY A 171 -32.13 -8.90 -0.57
C GLY A 171 -31.92 -10.04 -1.55
N GLN A 172 -32.53 -11.20 -1.32
CA GLN A 172 -32.38 -12.42 -2.12
C GLN A 172 -30.91 -12.82 -2.38
N HIS A 173 -30.10 -12.83 -1.32
CA HIS A 173 -28.68 -13.16 -1.38
C HIS A 173 -28.20 -13.82 -0.07
N PHE A 174 -27.02 -14.44 -0.12
CA PHE A 174 -26.31 -14.87 1.09
C PHE A 174 -25.56 -13.68 1.69
N VAL A 175 -25.59 -13.59 3.01
CA VAL A 175 -24.80 -12.66 3.84
C VAL A 175 -23.83 -13.49 4.67
N ALA A 176 -22.54 -13.18 4.58
CA ALA A 176 -21.48 -13.73 5.41
C ALA A 176 -20.98 -12.64 6.36
N SER A 177 -20.73 -12.96 7.63
CA SER A 177 -20.23 -12.02 8.62
C SER A 177 -19.28 -12.69 9.61
N ILE A 178 -18.35 -11.90 10.17
CA ILE A 178 -17.41 -12.37 11.19
C ILE A 178 -18.03 -12.11 12.57
N TYR A 179 -18.06 -13.13 13.42
CA TYR A 179 -18.55 -12.99 14.79
C TYR A 179 -17.70 -11.99 15.58
N GLY A 180 -18.34 -10.96 16.14
CA GLY A 180 -17.69 -9.91 16.92
C GLY A 180 -17.19 -8.71 16.09
N GLU A 181 -17.40 -8.70 14.77
CA GLU A 181 -16.98 -7.63 13.86
C GLU A 181 -18.18 -7.17 13.01
N ASP A 182 -18.99 -6.25 13.55
CA ASP A 182 -20.24 -5.81 12.92
C ASP A 182 -20.02 -5.07 11.58
N ASP A 183 -18.81 -4.56 11.34
CA ASP A 183 -18.44 -3.83 10.13
C ASP A 183 -17.94 -4.73 8.99
N VAL A 184 -17.84 -6.05 9.22
CA VAL A 184 -17.26 -7.01 8.26
C VAL A 184 -18.33 -7.98 7.79
N GLU A 185 -19.07 -7.52 6.78
CA GLU A 185 -20.08 -8.30 6.08
C GLU A 185 -19.70 -8.46 4.60
N GLY A 186 -20.02 -9.61 4.03
CA GLY A 186 -19.91 -9.88 2.60
C GLY A 186 -21.17 -10.51 2.06
N ILE A 187 -21.41 -10.31 0.77
CA ILE A 187 -22.69 -10.63 0.14
C ILE A 187 -22.51 -11.29 -1.22
N GLY A 188 -23.40 -12.22 -1.55
CA GLY A 188 -23.28 -12.97 -2.80
C GLY A 188 -24.51 -13.80 -3.14
N ARG A 189 -24.66 -14.16 -4.42
CA ARG A 189 -25.76 -15.03 -4.87
C ARG A 189 -25.53 -16.48 -4.43
N THR A 190 -24.29 -16.82 -4.11
CA THR A 190 -23.89 -18.10 -3.52
C THR A 190 -23.16 -17.89 -2.21
N ARG A 191 -23.12 -18.93 -1.37
CA ARG A 191 -22.34 -18.92 -0.11
C ARG A 191 -20.86 -18.60 -0.37
N GLY A 192 -20.30 -19.15 -1.45
CA GLY A 192 -18.90 -18.94 -1.82
C GLY A 192 -18.61 -17.50 -2.27
N GLU A 193 -19.56 -16.85 -2.93
CA GLU A 193 -19.44 -15.43 -3.28
C GLU A 193 -19.49 -14.54 -2.05
N ALA A 194 -20.43 -14.78 -1.13
CA ALA A 194 -20.56 -14.00 0.10
C ALA A 194 -19.29 -14.10 0.96
N LEU A 195 -18.72 -15.30 1.09
CA LEU A 195 -17.45 -15.50 1.80
C LEU A 195 -16.28 -14.74 1.17
N LYS A 196 -16.13 -14.82 -0.15
CA LYS A 196 -15.07 -14.11 -0.87
C LYS A 196 -15.21 -12.59 -0.75
N ASP A 197 -16.43 -12.10 -0.76
CA ASP A 197 -16.69 -10.67 -0.59
C ASP A 197 -16.38 -10.21 0.84
N MET A 198 -16.78 -11.00 1.85
CA MET A 198 -16.49 -10.74 3.26
C MET A 198 -14.97 -10.72 3.51
N GLU A 199 -14.24 -11.68 2.93
CA GLU A 199 -12.78 -11.72 3.02
C GLU A 199 -12.14 -10.45 2.42
N ARG A 200 -12.68 -9.93 1.31
CA ARG A 200 -12.20 -8.66 0.73
C ARG A 200 -12.46 -7.48 1.67
N VAL A 201 -13.67 -7.38 2.22
CA VAL A 201 -14.02 -6.33 3.19
C VAL A 201 -13.12 -6.41 4.41
N TRP A 202 -12.83 -7.61 4.91
CA TRP A 202 -11.91 -7.83 6.00
C TRP A 202 -10.50 -7.30 5.71
N TRP A 203 -9.93 -7.61 4.55
CA TRP A 203 -8.62 -7.09 4.15
C TRP A 203 -8.61 -5.56 4.01
N ILE A 204 -9.68 -4.96 3.49
CA ILE A 204 -9.85 -3.51 3.41
C ILE A 204 -9.88 -2.90 4.82
N HIS A 205 -10.66 -3.48 5.73
CA HIS A 205 -10.79 -3.02 7.11
C HIS A 205 -9.46 -3.11 7.87
N LYS A 206 -8.72 -4.22 7.72
CA LYS A 206 -7.34 -4.35 8.21
C LYS A 206 -6.44 -3.22 7.69
N GLY A 207 -6.54 -2.89 6.41
CA GLY A 207 -5.79 -1.80 5.78
C GLY A 207 -6.15 -0.42 6.37
N ILE A 208 -7.44 -0.16 6.58
CA ILE A 208 -7.96 1.07 7.20
C ILE A 208 -7.37 1.27 8.60
N ILE A 209 -7.44 0.25 9.47
CA ILE A 209 -6.90 0.32 10.84
C ILE A 209 -5.40 0.63 10.81
N ARG A 210 -4.65 -0.09 9.97
CA ARG A 210 -3.19 0.06 9.86
C ARG A 210 -2.77 1.44 9.34
N LEU A 211 -3.49 1.99 8.35
CA LEU A 211 -3.20 3.33 7.83
C LEU A 211 -3.58 4.42 8.82
N SER A 212 -4.70 4.28 9.52
CA SER A 212 -5.13 5.26 10.52
C SER A 212 -4.09 5.40 11.64
N ASP A 213 -3.65 4.28 12.23
CA ASP A 213 -2.57 4.30 13.25
C ASP A 213 -1.24 4.86 12.70
N ALA A 214 -0.94 4.60 11.42
CA ALA A 214 0.27 5.14 10.80
C ALA A 214 0.22 6.68 10.69
N ILE A 215 -0.92 7.21 10.25
CA ILE A 215 -1.17 8.65 10.12
C ILE A 215 -1.10 9.32 11.50
N ASP A 216 -1.82 8.77 12.48
CA ASP A 216 -1.88 9.33 13.85
C ASP A 216 -0.49 9.46 14.48
N ARG A 217 0.40 8.49 14.25
CA ARG A 217 1.77 8.53 14.76
C ARG A 217 2.61 9.61 14.09
N ILE A 218 2.53 9.71 12.77
CA ILE A 218 3.25 10.75 12.04
C ILE A 218 2.81 12.13 12.54
N MET A 219 1.51 12.32 12.73
CA MET A 219 0.95 13.57 13.25
C MET A 219 1.32 13.84 14.72
N SER A 220 1.55 12.81 15.53
CA SER A 220 1.94 12.95 16.94
C SER A 220 3.44 13.23 17.12
N ASP A 221 4.28 12.83 16.16
CA ASP A 221 5.73 13.01 16.17
C ASP A 221 6.17 14.34 15.50
N THR A 222 5.23 15.13 14.95
CA THR A 222 5.47 16.43 14.28
C THR A 222 5.05 17.60 15.18
#